data_AF-A0A7Y7ACZ0-F1
#
_entry.id   AF-A0A7Y7ACZ0-F1
#
_cell.length_a   1.000
_cell.length_b   1.000
_cell.length_c   1.000
_cell.angle_alpha   90.00
_cell.angle_beta   90.00
_cell.angle_gamma   90.00
#
_symmetry.space_group_name_H-M   'P 1'
#
loop_
_entity.id
_entity.type
_entity.pdbx_description
1 polymer ?
#
loop_
_entity_poly.entity_id
_entity_poly.type
_entity_poly.pdbx_seq_one_letter_code
_entity_poly.pdbx_strand_id
1 'polypeptide(L)'
;MPIRMVEDDPQGGKKKKKVARRSSRSGNSMSGGGMSGGLGKVAGALLPMLLKKPKLLIIVAVVGIVLYFALGRSCDVSSVMNGDNGISNLFTRGGELDKEIYEETEIYEPLADNRKNPLPERVSLLQYAPKRRNQGRQGSCVAWASAYAARTILESKRTGRRPDQVAFSPSFMYNQIKIDGSNCQGSYIKRAMDNMYGQGAVPYNDFSYDETSCAKEPSAMLKRKASDFKIKGFQRLTEAGQSQMEEMLSIKQNLAKGSPVVIGMMVGGSFMSNMMGKDVWIPTRSDYNKSGFGGHAMCVIGYDDFKEGGSFQIMNSWGEDWGNKGVCWVRYSDFKEFNVESYGLYPMGDANAKVETRFKGSFGLELNKGKKNIALNYMDDFYFETQKRLSTSDKFKVEFTNNIECYTYIFGEETDGSSYVLFPYTEKHSPYCGITGTRLFPRDHSMQPDDKGSKDKIAVYITKKPIDYTVVNKKINSAKGSTFEEKVTNALAGEYEENVRFSAGSGVVNFEANAQKGKGVVFVIGVNK
;
A
#
# COMPACT_ATOMS: atom_id res chain seq x y z
N MET A 1 -0.63 -21.21 31.62
CA MET A 1 -1.24 -20.20 30.75
C MET A 1 -0.60 -20.33 29.40
N PRO A 2 -1.19 -21.04 28.44
CA PRO A 2 -0.58 -21.45 27.17
C PRO A 2 0.07 -20.30 26.39
N ILE A 3 0.73 -20.62 25.27
CA ILE A 3 1.39 -19.65 24.37
C ILE A 3 0.73 -18.27 24.39
N ARG A 4 1.46 -17.29 24.94
CA ARG A 4 0.98 -15.92 25.11
C ARG A 4 1.57 -15.00 24.07
N MET A 5 0.78 -14.00 23.72
CA MET A 5 1.17 -12.85 22.93
C MET A 5 1.86 -11.83 23.83
N VAL A 6 3.08 -11.47 23.50
CA VAL A 6 3.86 -10.47 24.23
C VAL A 6 4.34 -9.43 23.24
N GLU A 7 4.14 -8.14 23.55
CA GLU A 7 4.64 -7.05 22.71
C GLU A 7 6.13 -7.26 22.42
N ASP A 8 6.50 -7.05 21.16
CA ASP A 8 7.90 -6.95 20.79
C ASP A 8 8.48 -5.72 21.49
N ASP A 9 9.69 -5.84 22.03
CA ASP A 9 10.44 -4.68 22.52
C ASP A 9 11.39 -4.24 21.40
N PRO A 10 10.95 -3.35 20.48
CA PRO A 10 11.78 -2.93 19.35
C PRO A 10 13.01 -2.12 19.78
N GLN A 11 13.16 -1.77 21.06
CA GLN A 11 14.20 -0.86 21.53
C GLN A 11 15.09 -1.41 22.65
N GLY A 12 14.88 -2.63 23.14
CA GLY A 12 15.70 -3.20 24.21
C GLY A 12 15.72 -2.30 25.45
N GLY A 13 14.64 -2.29 26.22
CA GLY A 13 14.66 -1.83 27.61
C GLY A 13 14.62 -0.31 27.83
N LYS A 14 14.29 0.51 26.84
CA LYS A 14 13.98 1.94 27.11
C LYS A 14 12.49 2.14 27.32
N LYS A 15 12.07 2.07 28.59
CA LYS A 15 10.75 2.55 29.05
C LYS A 15 10.45 3.91 28.40
N LYS A 16 9.39 4.00 27.60
CA LYS A 16 8.84 5.26 27.09
C LYS A 16 8.61 6.20 28.28
N LYS A 17 9.45 7.22 28.45
CA LYS A 17 9.18 8.32 29.39
C LYS A 17 7.90 9.00 28.91
N LYS A 18 6.82 8.87 29.69
CA LYS A 18 5.62 9.70 29.53
C LYS A 18 6.06 11.16 29.59
N VAL A 19 6.02 11.85 28.46
CA VAL A 19 6.16 13.30 28.42
C VAL A 19 4.87 13.87 28.97
N ALA A 20 4.94 14.40 30.20
CA ALA A 20 3.83 15.11 30.82
C ALA A 20 3.49 16.35 29.97
N ARG A 21 2.24 16.41 29.49
CA ARG A 21 1.62 17.61 28.93
C ARG A 21 1.68 18.72 30.00
N ARG A 22 2.49 19.75 29.77
CA ARG A 22 2.37 21.03 30.49
C ARG A 22 1.37 21.91 29.74
N SER A 23 0.26 22.19 30.41
CA SER A 23 -0.69 23.24 30.04
C SER A 23 -0.02 24.62 30.21
N SER A 24 0.12 25.39 29.13
CA SER A 24 0.46 26.81 29.23
C SER A 24 -0.83 27.64 29.18
N ARG A 25 -1.08 28.30 30.31
CA ARG A 25 -2.11 29.30 30.56
C ARG A 25 -1.98 30.50 29.60
N SER A 26 -3.15 31.03 29.26
CA SER A 26 -3.40 32.34 28.66
C SER A 26 -2.65 33.48 29.35
N GLY A 27 -2.03 34.34 28.55
CA GLY A 27 -1.51 35.65 28.96
C GLY A 27 -1.77 36.67 27.85
N ASN A 28 -2.67 37.61 28.12
CA ASN A 28 -2.94 38.80 27.34
C ASN A 28 -1.74 39.76 27.35
N SER A 29 -1.38 40.35 26.21
CA SER A 29 -0.89 41.74 26.17
C SER A 29 -1.09 42.35 24.78
N MET A 30 -1.66 43.56 24.77
CA MET A 30 -1.81 44.46 23.62
C MET A 30 -0.58 45.38 23.51
N SER A 31 -0.11 45.60 22.29
CA SER A 31 0.34 46.89 21.67
C SER A 31 0.83 46.54 20.25
N GLY A 32 0.65 47.26 19.15
CA GLY A 32 0.37 48.68 18.88
C GLY A 32 1.50 49.23 18.00
N GLY A 33 1.28 49.44 16.68
CA GLY A 33 2.15 50.29 15.84
C GLY A 33 2.37 49.93 14.35
N GLY A 34 1.63 50.61 13.44
CA GLY A 34 2.17 51.48 12.37
C GLY A 34 3.07 51.00 11.20
N MET A 35 2.46 50.85 10.02
CA MET A 35 2.70 51.53 8.71
C MET A 35 4.02 51.48 7.87
N SER A 36 3.81 51.39 6.54
CA SER A 36 4.66 51.70 5.35
C SER A 36 5.68 50.63 4.90
N GLY A 37 5.95 50.31 3.63
CA GLY A 37 5.68 50.90 2.31
C GLY A 37 6.96 50.76 1.47
N GLY A 38 6.93 50.19 0.24
CA GLY A 38 8.14 50.10 -0.59
C GLY A 38 8.13 49.19 -1.82
N LEU A 39 7.20 49.43 -2.76
CA LEU A 39 7.25 48.91 -4.14
C LEU A 39 7.97 49.94 -5.02
N GLY A 40 9.14 49.60 -5.57
CA GLY A 40 9.73 50.38 -6.66
C GLY A 40 11.24 50.46 -6.70
N LYS A 41 11.95 49.37 -7.04
CA LYS A 41 13.33 49.41 -7.59
C LYS A 41 13.69 48.14 -8.38
N VAL A 42 13.02 47.84 -9.51
CA VAL A 42 13.62 46.93 -10.54
C VAL A 42 13.23 47.29 -12.00
N ALA A 43 12.22 48.12 -12.26
CA ALA A 43 11.75 48.38 -13.62
C ALA A 43 12.60 49.38 -14.47
N GLY A 44 13.75 49.84 -13.97
CA GLY A 44 14.54 50.90 -14.61
C GLY A 44 15.69 50.47 -15.53
N ALA A 45 16.02 49.17 -15.62
CA ALA A 45 17.31 48.73 -16.18
C ALA A 45 17.27 48.15 -17.60
N LEU A 46 16.10 47.93 -18.22
CA LEU A 46 16.00 47.20 -19.50
C LEU A 46 15.54 48.03 -20.71
N LEU A 47 15.08 49.26 -20.51
CA LEU A 47 14.65 50.12 -21.62
C LEU A 47 15.77 50.55 -22.60
N PRO A 48 17.04 50.76 -22.21
CA PRO A 48 18.05 51.23 -23.17
C PRO A 48 18.65 50.14 -24.08
N MET A 49 18.38 48.85 -23.83
CA MET A 49 18.89 47.75 -24.69
C MET A 49 17.98 47.44 -25.89
N LEU A 50 16.68 47.74 -25.80
CA LEU A 50 15.69 47.40 -26.84
C LEU A 50 15.66 48.35 -28.04
N LEU A 51 16.27 49.54 -27.92
CA LEU A 51 16.34 50.53 -29.01
C LEU A 51 17.50 50.30 -30.00
N LYS A 52 18.40 49.33 -29.75
CA LYS A 52 19.59 49.09 -30.59
C LYS A 52 19.45 47.95 -31.61
N LYS A 53 18.35 47.17 -31.61
CA LYS A 53 18.14 46.03 -32.53
C LYS A 53 16.69 45.92 -33.04
N PRO A 54 16.28 46.72 -34.04
CA PRO A 54 14.89 46.78 -34.51
C PRO A 54 14.37 45.45 -35.10
N LYS A 55 15.27 44.58 -35.59
CA LYS A 55 14.88 43.24 -36.11
C LYS A 55 14.43 42.27 -35.02
N LEU A 56 14.86 42.45 -33.76
CA LEU A 56 14.44 41.59 -32.65
C LEU A 56 13.02 41.94 -32.16
N LEU A 57 12.64 43.22 -32.26
CA LEU A 57 11.30 43.72 -31.94
C LEU A 57 10.23 43.09 -32.86
N ILE A 58 10.56 42.87 -34.12
CA ILE A 58 9.65 42.22 -35.09
C ILE A 58 9.41 40.76 -34.71
N ILE A 59 10.44 40.03 -34.29
CA ILE A 59 10.31 38.63 -33.87
C ILE A 59 9.45 38.51 -32.61
N VAL A 60 9.68 39.39 -31.62
CA VAL A 60 8.90 39.43 -30.38
C VAL A 60 7.44 39.81 -30.67
N ALA A 61 7.20 40.75 -31.58
CA ALA A 61 5.85 41.14 -31.98
C ALA A 61 5.11 40.02 -32.73
N VAL A 62 5.79 39.30 -33.65
CA VAL A 62 5.20 38.17 -34.39
C VAL A 62 4.88 37.01 -33.46
N VAL A 63 5.78 36.68 -32.52
CA VAL A 63 5.53 35.66 -31.50
C VAL A 63 4.37 36.07 -30.57
N GLY A 64 4.30 37.35 -30.18
CA GLY A 64 3.19 37.89 -29.41
C GLY A 64 1.84 37.82 -30.13
N ILE A 65 1.81 38.09 -31.44
CA ILE A 65 0.61 38.00 -32.27
C ILE A 65 0.17 36.54 -32.45
N VAL A 66 1.11 35.62 -32.71
CA VAL A 66 0.81 34.19 -32.84
C VAL A 66 0.26 33.63 -31.53
N LEU A 67 0.82 34.01 -30.37
CA LEU A 67 0.31 33.61 -29.05
C LEU A 67 -1.07 34.22 -28.77
N TYR A 68 -1.30 35.47 -29.15
CA TYR A 68 -2.60 36.16 -28.97
C TYR A 68 -3.73 35.50 -29.77
N PHE A 69 -3.44 34.99 -30.97
CA PHE A 69 -4.45 34.30 -31.80
C PHE A 69 -4.56 32.81 -31.50
N ALA A 70 -3.50 32.14 -31.02
CA ALA A 70 -3.53 30.72 -30.67
C ALA A 70 -4.18 30.41 -29.31
N LEU A 71 -4.17 31.36 -28.36
CA LEU A 71 -4.65 31.14 -26.98
C LEU A 71 -6.04 31.72 -26.68
N GLY A 72 -6.70 32.31 -27.67
CA GLY A 72 -8.03 32.93 -27.48
C GLY A 72 -7.95 34.22 -26.66
N ARG A 73 -8.92 35.12 -26.87
CA ARG A 73 -8.96 36.44 -26.22
C ARG A 73 -9.18 36.32 -24.71
N SER A 74 -8.11 36.13 -23.94
CA SER A 74 -7.93 36.60 -22.57
C SER A 74 -6.62 36.05 -22.00
N CYS A 75 -5.51 36.78 -22.15
CA CYS A 75 -4.28 36.50 -21.40
C CYS A 75 -3.57 37.81 -21.08
N ASP A 76 -3.56 38.15 -19.80
CA ASP A 76 -2.72 39.20 -19.22
C ASP A 76 -1.28 38.67 -19.12
N VAL A 77 -0.43 39.15 -20.03
CA VAL A 77 0.96 38.70 -20.22
C VAL A 77 1.87 39.08 -19.04
N SER A 78 1.36 39.81 -18.05
CA SER A 78 2.08 40.12 -16.81
C SER A 78 2.21 38.92 -15.85
N SER A 79 1.40 37.87 -16.02
CA SER A 79 1.43 36.65 -15.19
C SER A 79 2.50 35.61 -15.60
N VAL A 80 3.00 35.69 -16.83
CA VAL A 80 3.96 34.72 -17.39
C VAL A 80 5.42 35.10 -17.09
N MET A 81 5.68 36.37 -16.75
CA MET A 81 7.06 36.86 -16.54
C MET A 81 7.48 37.04 -15.08
N ASN A 82 6.61 36.71 -14.12
CA ASN A 82 6.98 36.60 -12.70
C ASN A 82 6.97 35.12 -12.30
N GLY A 83 8.16 34.60 -11.99
CA GLY A 83 8.40 33.19 -11.68
C GLY A 83 7.50 32.61 -10.58
N ASP A 84 7.32 31.30 -10.69
CA ASP A 84 6.61 30.34 -9.80
C ASP A 84 5.07 30.30 -9.79
N ASN A 85 4.34 31.37 -10.12
CA ASN A 85 2.88 31.37 -9.92
C ASN A 85 2.00 30.99 -11.13
N GLY A 86 2.57 30.92 -12.35
CA GLY A 86 1.80 30.58 -13.56
C GLY A 86 1.65 29.08 -13.82
N ILE A 87 2.70 28.31 -13.55
CA ILE A 87 2.75 26.86 -13.85
C ILE A 87 2.03 26.04 -12.77
N SER A 88 2.05 26.48 -11.51
CA SER A 88 1.40 25.80 -10.39
C SER A 88 -0.12 25.70 -10.54
N ASN A 89 -0.76 26.66 -11.22
CA ASN A 89 -2.19 26.63 -11.54
C ASN A 89 -2.59 25.54 -12.55
N LEU A 90 -1.62 24.95 -13.27
CA LEU A 90 -1.86 23.84 -14.20
C LEU A 90 -2.00 22.48 -13.48
N PHE A 91 -1.58 22.41 -12.21
CA PHE A 91 -1.48 21.17 -11.45
C PHE A 91 -2.44 21.19 -10.27
N THR A 92 -3.59 20.52 -10.43
CA THR A 92 -4.57 20.41 -9.36
C THR A 92 -4.26 19.22 -8.44
N ARG A 93 -4.47 19.43 -7.15
CA ARG A 93 -4.37 18.43 -6.06
C ARG A 93 -5.78 18.12 -5.55
N GLY A 94 -5.94 17.03 -4.80
CA GLY A 94 -7.26 16.65 -4.26
C GLY A 94 -7.26 15.36 -3.47
N GLY A 95 -6.12 14.99 -2.89
CA GLY A 95 -6.06 13.90 -1.93
C GLY A 95 -6.22 14.49 -0.53
N GLU A 96 -7.32 14.20 0.13
CA GLU A 96 -7.42 14.45 1.57
C GLU A 96 -6.71 13.31 2.31
N LEU A 97 -5.66 13.64 3.04
CA LEU A 97 -4.81 12.70 3.76
C LEU A 97 -5.18 12.79 5.24
N ASP A 98 -5.97 11.83 5.70
CA ASP A 98 -6.55 11.82 7.05
C ASP A 98 -6.15 10.55 7.78
N LYS A 99 -5.48 10.75 8.93
CA LYS A 99 -4.91 9.65 9.69
C LYS A 99 -5.96 8.70 10.26
N GLU A 100 -7.12 9.21 10.69
CA GLU A 100 -8.16 8.37 11.30
C GLU A 100 -8.79 7.47 10.23
N ILE A 101 -9.12 8.06 9.06
CA ILE A 101 -9.63 7.32 7.89
C ILE A 101 -8.58 6.30 7.39
N TYR A 102 -7.30 6.65 7.44
CA TYR A 102 -6.21 5.75 7.07
C TYR A 102 -6.12 4.53 8.02
N GLU A 103 -6.35 4.74 9.32
CA GLU A 103 -6.29 3.72 10.38
C GLU A 103 -7.51 2.77 10.46
N GLU A 104 -8.56 3.04 9.70
CA GLU A 104 -9.69 2.12 9.47
C GLU A 104 -9.34 0.97 8.53
N THR A 105 -8.27 1.10 7.74
CA THR A 105 -7.88 0.08 6.76
C THR A 105 -7.17 -1.09 7.44
N GLU A 106 -7.53 -2.32 7.05
CA GLU A 106 -6.82 -3.52 7.50
C GLU A 106 -5.32 -3.46 7.16
N ILE A 107 -4.54 -4.01 8.08
CA ILE A 107 -3.10 -4.17 7.92
C ILE A 107 -2.78 -5.66 7.79
N TYR A 108 -1.71 -5.91 7.04
CA TYR A 108 -1.32 -7.23 6.59
C TYR A 108 0.05 -7.52 7.14
N GLU A 109 0.29 -8.80 7.36
CA GLU A 109 1.60 -9.30 7.71
C GLU A 109 2.49 -9.17 6.47
N PRO A 110 3.46 -8.21 6.47
CA PRO A 110 4.35 -8.03 5.35
C PRO A 110 5.18 -9.29 5.17
N LEU A 111 5.75 -9.50 3.98
CA LEU A 111 6.71 -10.59 3.85
C LEU A 111 7.90 -10.31 4.77
N ALA A 112 8.47 -11.35 5.34
CA ALA A 112 9.70 -11.30 6.12
C ALA A 112 10.83 -10.64 5.31
N ASP A 113 11.93 -10.29 5.99
CA ASP A 113 13.02 -9.51 5.40
C ASP A 113 13.60 -10.13 4.11
N ASN A 114 14.40 -9.33 3.40
CA ASN A 114 14.97 -9.69 2.09
C ASN A 114 15.83 -10.98 2.11
N ARG A 115 16.24 -11.49 3.29
CA ARG A 115 16.96 -12.77 3.39
C ARG A 115 16.03 -13.95 3.13
N LYS A 116 14.78 -13.87 3.57
CA LYS A 116 13.76 -14.91 3.32
C LYS A 116 13.00 -14.66 2.02
N ASN A 117 12.87 -13.39 1.62
CA ASN A 117 12.15 -12.99 0.41
C ASN A 117 13.05 -12.14 -0.49
N PRO A 118 14.01 -12.73 -1.22
CA PRO A 118 14.88 -11.97 -2.10
C PRO A 118 14.06 -11.24 -3.16
N LEU A 119 14.22 -9.92 -3.21
CA LEU A 119 13.56 -9.05 -4.17
C LEU A 119 14.48 -8.80 -5.37
N PRO A 120 13.92 -8.67 -6.59
CA PRO A 120 14.65 -8.10 -7.71
C PRO A 120 15.17 -6.70 -7.33
N GLU A 121 16.34 -6.31 -7.84
CA GLU A 121 16.90 -4.98 -7.56
C GLU A 121 16.17 -3.86 -8.33
N ARG A 122 15.42 -4.24 -9.38
CA ARG A 122 14.63 -3.34 -10.23
C ARG A 122 13.33 -3.99 -10.64
N VAL A 123 12.24 -3.24 -10.56
CA VAL A 123 10.92 -3.64 -11.06
C VAL A 123 10.24 -2.43 -11.69
N SER A 124 9.60 -2.61 -12.83
CA SER A 124 8.73 -1.58 -13.42
C SER A 124 7.50 -2.20 -14.06
N LEU A 125 6.34 -1.66 -13.70
CA LEU A 125 5.03 -1.97 -14.26
C LEU A 125 4.64 -0.97 -15.37
N LEU A 126 5.57 -0.12 -15.82
CA LEU A 126 5.32 0.91 -16.82
C LEU A 126 4.74 0.34 -18.13
N GLN A 127 5.15 -0.86 -18.54
CA GLN A 127 4.59 -1.53 -19.72
C GLN A 127 3.09 -1.86 -19.60
N TYR A 128 2.58 -1.98 -18.37
CA TYR A 128 1.18 -2.23 -18.06
C TYR A 128 0.42 -0.94 -17.70
N ALA A 129 1.09 0.20 -17.64
CA ALA A 129 0.47 1.48 -17.32
C ALA A 129 -0.19 2.08 -18.56
N PRO A 130 -1.42 2.62 -18.45
CA PRO A 130 -2.05 3.31 -19.58
C PRO A 130 -1.31 4.60 -19.90
N LYS A 131 -1.65 5.20 -21.04
CA LYS A 131 -1.20 6.53 -21.42
C LYS A 131 -1.48 7.53 -20.30
N ARG A 132 -0.48 8.31 -19.88
CA ARG A 132 -0.66 9.29 -18.81
C ARG A 132 -1.49 10.45 -19.33
N ARG A 133 -2.66 10.65 -18.72
CA ARG A 133 -3.61 11.73 -19.07
C ARG A 133 -3.58 12.81 -17.99
N ASN A 134 -4.36 13.85 -18.19
CA ASN A 134 -4.45 15.00 -17.30
C ASN A 134 -5.80 15.04 -16.60
N GLN A 135 -5.80 15.21 -15.27
CA GLN A 135 -6.99 15.47 -14.46
C GLN A 135 -7.52 16.91 -14.60
N GLY A 136 -6.74 17.80 -15.20
CA GLY A 136 -7.09 19.20 -15.36
C GLY A 136 -7.31 19.91 -14.04
N ARG A 137 -8.37 20.71 -13.98
CA ARG A 137 -8.73 21.57 -12.82
C ARG A 137 -9.50 20.88 -11.70
N GLN A 138 -9.85 19.60 -11.87
CA GLN A 138 -10.64 18.86 -10.90
C GLN A 138 -9.73 18.21 -9.86
N GLY A 139 -10.11 18.29 -8.58
CA GLY A 139 -9.42 17.64 -7.47
C GLY A 139 -9.67 16.12 -7.43
N SER A 140 -9.40 15.43 -8.53
CA SER A 140 -9.77 14.03 -8.79
C SER A 140 -8.58 13.06 -8.82
N CYS A 141 -7.39 13.50 -8.40
CA CYS A 141 -6.16 12.70 -8.39
C CYS A 141 -6.34 11.31 -7.75
N VAL A 142 -7.17 11.22 -6.71
CA VAL A 142 -7.50 9.96 -6.02
C VAL A 142 -8.08 8.91 -6.98
N ALA A 143 -9.03 9.30 -7.83
CA ALA A 143 -9.64 8.39 -8.79
C ALA A 143 -8.71 8.08 -9.98
N TRP A 144 -7.87 9.05 -10.36
CA TRP A 144 -6.85 8.83 -11.39
C TRP A 144 -5.76 7.85 -10.94
N ALA A 145 -5.25 7.99 -9.72
CA ALA A 145 -4.28 7.08 -9.16
C ALA A 145 -4.87 5.67 -8.96
N SER A 146 -6.12 5.59 -8.51
CA SER A 146 -6.79 4.34 -8.14
C SER A 146 -7.38 3.59 -9.34
N ALA A 147 -8.40 4.16 -10.00
CA ALA A 147 -9.08 3.51 -11.11
C ALA A 147 -8.23 3.54 -12.39
N TYR A 148 -7.78 4.74 -12.78
CA TYR A 148 -7.13 4.89 -14.09
C TYR A 148 -5.73 4.26 -14.10
N ALA A 149 -4.88 4.51 -13.11
CA ALA A 149 -3.54 3.92 -13.06
C ALA A 149 -3.56 2.50 -12.47
N ALA A 150 -3.79 2.36 -11.17
CA ALA A 150 -3.56 1.11 -10.46
C ALA A 150 -4.45 -0.06 -10.94
N ARG A 151 -5.77 0.17 -11.07
CA ARG A 151 -6.70 -0.88 -11.53
C ARG A 151 -6.47 -1.27 -12.99
N THR A 152 -6.12 -0.33 -13.86
CA THR A 152 -5.76 -0.62 -15.27
C THR A 152 -4.48 -1.45 -15.35
N ILE A 153 -3.45 -1.12 -14.56
CA ILE A 153 -2.20 -1.90 -14.50
C ILE A 153 -2.49 -3.36 -14.14
N LEU A 154 -3.32 -3.58 -13.11
CA LEU A 154 -3.74 -4.93 -12.72
C LEU A 154 -4.49 -5.66 -13.85
N GLU A 155 -5.38 -4.99 -14.56
CA GLU A 155 -6.13 -5.60 -15.67
C GLU A 155 -5.24 -5.94 -16.87
N SER A 156 -4.39 -5.00 -17.25
CA SER A 156 -3.42 -5.14 -18.33
C SER A 156 -2.51 -6.34 -18.06
N LYS A 157 -1.97 -6.44 -16.85
CA LYS A 157 -1.14 -7.58 -16.43
C LYS A 157 -1.93 -8.89 -16.40
N ARG A 158 -3.13 -8.90 -15.80
CA ARG A 158 -4.00 -10.08 -15.68
C ARG A 158 -4.43 -10.65 -17.04
N THR A 159 -4.71 -9.78 -18.00
CA THR A 159 -5.28 -10.17 -19.30
C THR A 159 -4.26 -10.22 -20.42
N GLY A 160 -3.08 -9.62 -20.25
CA GLY A 160 -2.07 -9.44 -21.29
C GLY A 160 -2.48 -8.43 -22.37
N ARG A 161 -3.63 -7.76 -22.22
CA ARG A 161 -4.14 -6.78 -23.18
C ARG A 161 -3.42 -5.45 -23.01
N ARG A 162 -3.29 -4.70 -24.11
CA ARG A 162 -2.65 -3.37 -24.08
C ARG A 162 -3.39 -2.46 -23.08
N PRO A 163 -2.68 -1.71 -22.23
CA PRO A 163 -3.29 -0.98 -21.14
C PRO A 163 -4.30 0.08 -21.58
N ASP A 164 -4.05 0.75 -22.71
CA ASP A 164 -5.00 1.75 -23.25
C ASP A 164 -6.33 1.14 -23.72
N GLN A 165 -6.39 -0.18 -23.99
CA GLN A 165 -7.63 -0.87 -24.37
C GLN A 165 -8.44 -1.34 -23.17
N VAL A 166 -7.84 -1.36 -21.99
CA VAL A 166 -8.45 -1.81 -20.73
C VAL A 166 -8.42 -0.73 -19.65
N ALA A 167 -8.16 0.52 -20.04
CA ALA A 167 -8.13 1.65 -19.13
C ALA A 167 -9.51 1.88 -18.49
N PHE A 168 -9.55 2.10 -17.18
CA PHE A 168 -10.78 2.36 -16.45
C PHE A 168 -11.07 3.85 -16.30
N SER A 169 -12.35 4.19 -16.14
CA SER A 169 -12.81 5.56 -15.96
C SER A 169 -12.49 6.10 -14.56
N PRO A 170 -11.73 7.20 -14.44
CA PRO A 170 -11.60 7.91 -13.18
C PRO A 170 -12.89 8.64 -12.79
N SER A 171 -13.67 9.18 -13.74
CA SER A 171 -14.93 9.88 -13.42
C SER A 171 -16.02 8.95 -12.88
N PHE A 172 -16.08 7.69 -13.33
CA PHE A 172 -17.04 6.72 -12.78
C PHE A 172 -16.85 6.59 -11.27
N MET A 173 -15.59 6.46 -10.83
CA MET A 173 -15.24 6.39 -9.42
C MET A 173 -15.41 7.75 -8.73
N TYR A 174 -14.78 8.81 -9.27
CA TYR A 174 -14.69 10.11 -8.61
C TYR A 174 -16.06 10.67 -8.24
N ASN A 175 -17.04 10.57 -9.15
CA ASN A 175 -18.36 11.13 -8.93
C ASN A 175 -19.09 10.44 -7.76
N GLN A 176 -18.72 9.22 -7.39
CA GLN A 176 -19.28 8.47 -6.26
C GLN A 176 -18.53 8.68 -4.94
N ILE A 177 -17.27 9.15 -4.98
CA ILE A 177 -16.41 9.24 -3.79
C ILE A 177 -16.01 10.67 -3.41
N LYS A 178 -16.37 11.66 -4.24
CA LYS A 178 -16.13 13.08 -4.00
C LYS A 178 -16.59 13.52 -2.61
N ILE A 179 -15.99 14.57 -2.10
CA ILE A 179 -16.46 15.21 -0.87
C ILE A 179 -17.72 16.00 -1.19
N ASP A 180 -18.78 15.78 -0.42
CA ASP A 180 -20.05 16.46 -0.63
C ASP A 180 -19.89 17.97 -0.41
N GLY A 181 -20.48 18.76 -1.31
CA GLY A 181 -20.39 20.22 -1.26
C GLY A 181 -19.02 20.82 -1.66
N SER A 182 -18.06 20.02 -2.11
CA SER A 182 -16.69 20.50 -2.38
C SER A 182 -16.48 21.15 -3.76
N ASN A 183 -17.51 21.20 -4.60
CA ASN A 183 -17.40 21.65 -6.00
C ASN A 183 -16.32 20.88 -6.80
N CYS A 184 -16.34 19.55 -6.69
CA CYS A 184 -15.42 18.65 -7.38
C CYS A 184 -13.94 18.84 -6.96
N GLN A 185 -13.73 19.07 -5.67
CA GLN A 185 -12.41 19.16 -5.05
C GLN A 185 -12.28 18.12 -3.94
N GLY A 186 -11.37 17.18 -4.11
CA GLY A 186 -11.00 16.28 -3.03
C GLY A 186 -11.76 14.95 -2.98
N SER A 187 -11.06 13.93 -2.51
CA SER A 187 -11.59 12.68 -1.97
C SER A 187 -10.52 12.02 -1.08
N TYR A 188 -10.84 10.88 -0.49
CA TYR A 188 -9.92 10.09 0.35
C TYR A 188 -9.53 8.82 -0.40
N ILE A 189 -8.25 8.43 -0.33
CA ILE A 189 -7.75 7.22 -1.01
C ILE A 189 -8.50 5.97 -0.50
N LYS A 190 -8.81 5.91 0.80
CA LYS A 190 -9.65 4.86 1.38
C LYS A 190 -11.00 4.70 0.66
N ARG A 191 -11.72 5.79 0.39
CA ARG A 191 -13.02 5.73 -0.32
C ARG A 191 -12.86 5.16 -1.73
N ALA A 192 -11.74 5.44 -2.41
CA ALA A 192 -11.43 4.84 -3.70
C ALA A 192 -11.17 3.33 -3.58
N MET A 193 -10.41 2.90 -2.56
CA MET A 193 -10.16 1.48 -2.32
C MET A 193 -11.47 0.72 -2.02
N ASP A 194 -12.31 1.27 -1.14
CA ASP A 194 -13.63 0.71 -0.81
C ASP A 194 -14.54 0.66 -2.03
N ASN A 195 -14.54 1.70 -2.88
CA ASN A 195 -15.31 1.72 -4.12
C ASN A 195 -14.82 0.64 -5.10
N MET A 196 -13.51 0.49 -5.30
CA MET A 196 -12.98 -0.58 -6.16
C MET A 196 -13.29 -1.98 -5.65
N TYR A 197 -13.31 -2.17 -4.32
CA TYR A 197 -13.61 -3.45 -3.71
C TYR A 197 -15.12 -3.77 -3.74
N GLY A 198 -15.96 -2.82 -3.33
CA GLY A 198 -17.40 -2.99 -3.20
C GLY A 198 -18.18 -2.86 -4.50
N GLN A 199 -17.77 -1.95 -5.40
CA GLN A 199 -18.49 -1.61 -6.63
C GLN A 199 -17.72 -2.03 -7.89
N GLY A 200 -16.40 -1.85 -7.91
CA GLY A 200 -15.52 -2.11 -9.05
C GLY A 200 -15.35 -0.90 -9.99
N ALA A 201 -15.07 -1.13 -11.27
CA ALA A 201 -14.74 -0.07 -12.23
C ALA A 201 -15.30 -0.35 -13.63
N VAL A 202 -15.42 0.67 -14.48
CA VAL A 202 -15.87 0.52 -15.88
C VAL A 202 -14.81 1.04 -16.85
N PRO A 203 -14.73 0.48 -18.08
CA PRO A 203 -13.89 1.03 -19.14
C PRO A 203 -14.02 2.55 -19.29
N TYR A 204 -12.92 3.22 -19.60
CA TYR A 204 -12.83 4.68 -19.67
C TYR A 204 -13.92 5.30 -20.55
N ASN A 205 -14.20 4.68 -21.71
CA ASN A 205 -15.17 5.20 -22.68
C ASN A 205 -16.63 4.97 -22.27
N ASP A 206 -16.92 4.05 -21.35
CA ASP A 206 -18.29 3.85 -20.84
C ASP A 206 -18.73 5.00 -19.94
N PHE A 207 -17.77 5.70 -19.35
CA PHE A 207 -17.99 6.87 -18.50
C PHE A 207 -16.84 7.86 -18.68
N SER A 208 -16.83 8.57 -19.82
CA SER A 208 -15.73 9.49 -20.16
C SER A 208 -15.46 10.55 -19.09
N TYR A 209 -14.20 10.96 -19.00
CA TYR A 209 -13.77 11.99 -18.06
C TYR A 209 -14.29 13.37 -18.44
N ASP A 210 -14.77 14.11 -17.43
CA ASP A 210 -15.15 15.52 -17.55
C ASP A 210 -14.49 16.29 -16.40
N GLU A 211 -13.48 17.09 -16.72
CA GLU A 211 -12.78 17.92 -15.74
C GLU A 211 -13.63 19.10 -15.23
N THR A 212 -14.73 19.41 -15.92
CA THR A 212 -15.58 20.55 -15.63
C THR A 212 -16.76 20.20 -14.72
N SER A 213 -17.09 18.92 -14.58
CA SER A 213 -18.22 18.44 -13.78
C SER A 213 -17.96 17.08 -13.13
N CYS A 214 -18.47 16.92 -11.92
CA CYS A 214 -18.52 15.65 -11.18
C CYS A 214 -19.95 15.29 -10.75
N ALA A 215 -20.96 15.92 -11.36
CA ALA A 215 -22.38 15.76 -10.99
C ALA A 215 -23.05 14.54 -11.64
N LYS A 216 -22.49 14.02 -12.73
CA LYS A 216 -23.07 12.87 -13.44
C LYS A 216 -22.94 11.62 -12.57
N GLU A 217 -24.04 11.00 -12.21
CA GLU A 217 -24.02 9.75 -11.45
C GLU A 217 -24.03 8.52 -12.38
N PRO A 218 -23.32 7.42 -12.04
CA PRO A 218 -23.38 6.19 -12.82
C PRO A 218 -24.76 5.52 -12.76
N SER A 219 -25.26 5.08 -13.91
CA SER A 219 -26.51 4.32 -13.99
C SER A 219 -26.40 2.96 -13.32
N ALA A 220 -27.55 2.36 -12.95
CA ALA A 220 -27.59 1.00 -12.40
C ALA A 220 -26.96 -0.04 -13.35
N MET A 221 -27.07 0.16 -14.67
CA MET A 221 -26.41 -0.68 -15.67
C MET A 221 -24.89 -0.59 -15.57
N LEU A 222 -24.32 0.62 -15.45
CA LEU A 222 -22.87 0.79 -15.28
C LEU A 222 -22.39 0.23 -13.95
N LYS A 223 -23.15 0.40 -12.86
CA LYS A 223 -22.83 -0.22 -11.57
C LYS A 223 -22.82 -1.75 -11.64
N ARG A 224 -23.76 -2.37 -12.38
CA ARG A 224 -23.72 -3.82 -12.64
C ARG A 224 -22.51 -4.23 -13.47
N LYS A 225 -22.17 -3.48 -14.53
CA LYS A 225 -20.96 -3.75 -15.33
C LYS A 225 -19.68 -3.62 -14.49
N ALA A 226 -19.67 -2.68 -13.53
CA ALA A 226 -18.52 -2.44 -12.68
C ALA A 226 -18.16 -3.63 -11.79
N SER A 227 -19.14 -4.46 -11.39
CA SER A 227 -18.88 -5.59 -10.50
C SER A 227 -17.95 -6.65 -11.09
N ASP A 228 -17.86 -6.73 -12.41
CA ASP A 228 -16.94 -7.64 -13.11
C ASP A 228 -15.47 -7.24 -12.94
N PHE A 229 -15.22 -6.00 -12.51
CA PHE A 229 -13.89 -5.42 -12.40
C PHE A 229 -13.55 -5.00 -10.96
N LYS A 230 -14.12 -5.65 -9.96
CA LYS A 230 -13.71 -5.47 -8.56
C LYS A 230 -12.25 -5.86 -8.35
N ILE A 231 -11.56 -5.16 -7.45
CA ILE A 231 -10.28 -5.64 -6.92
C ILE A 231 -10.52 -6.82 -5.98
N LYS A 232 -9.53 -7.70 -5.84
CA LYS A 232 -9.59 -8.79 -4.85
C LYS A 232 -9.52 -8.29 -3.41
N GLY A 233 -8.90 -7.13 -3.21
CA GLY A 233 -8.71 -6.49 -1.91
C GLY A 233 -7.52 -5.55 -1.95
N PHE A 234 -7.24 -4.94 -0.81
CA PHE A 234 -6.20 -3.93 -0.64
C PHE A 234 -5.73 -3.90 0.81
N GLN A 235 -4.59 -3.25 1.01
CA GLN A 235 -3.94 -3.19 2.31
C GLN A 235 -3.22 -1.89 2.54
N ARG A 236 -3.14 -1.51 3.81
CA ARG A 236 -2.26 -0.45 4.26
C ARG A 236 -0.80 -0.95 4.29
N LEU A 237 0.13 -0.18 3.72
CA LEU A 237 1.56 -0.51 3.71
C LEU A 237 2.40 0.37 4.64
N THR A 238 1.82 1.45 5.16
CA THR A 238 2.45 2.31 6.18
C THR A 238 1.66 2.33 7.47
N GLU A 239 2.35 2.31 8.59
CA GLU A 239 1.77 2.51 9.91
C GLU A 239 2.43 3.66 10.64
N ALA A 240 1.68 4.30 11.54
CA ALA A 240 2.21 5.34 12.40
C ALA A 240 3.33 4.76 13.30
N GLY A 241 4.56 5.19 13.09
CA GLY A 241 5.73 4.72 13.83
C GLY A 241 6.50 3.56 13.18
N GLN A 242 6.07 3.09 12.01
CA GLN A 242 6.83 2.13 11.19
C GLN A 242 8.16 2.74 10.75
N SER A 243 9.21 1.93 10.70
CA SER A 243 10.51 2.40 10.22
C SER A 243 10.49 2.62 8.71
N GLN A 244 11.32 3.55 8.24
CA GLN A 244 11.52 3.82 6.80
C GLN A 244 11.80 2.54 6.00
N MET A 245 12.60 1.64 6.56
CA MET A 245 13.02 0.42 5.89
C MET A 245 11.84 -0.54 5.67
N GLU A 246 10.92 -0.63 6.64
CA GLU A 246 9.77 -1.53 6.56
C GLU A 246 8.71 -1.03 5.57
N GLU A 247 8.45 0.28 5.51
CA GLU A 247 7.54 0.86 4.50
C GLU A 247 8.08 0.58 3.10
N MET A 248 9.35 0.94 2.86
CA MET A 248 9.98 0.74 1.56
C MET A 248 9.97 -0.72 1.15
N LEU A 249 10.31 -1.61 2.08
CA LEU A 249 10.31 -3.04 1.83
C LEU A 249 8.90 -3.53 1.44
N SER A 250 7.86 -3.09 2.14
CA SER A 250 6.47 -3.47 1.86
C SER A 250 6.00 -3.00 0.48
N ILE A 251 6.35 -1.78 0.08
CA ILE A 251 6.06 -1.25 -1.26
C ILE A 251 6.79 -2.07 -2.33
N LYS A 252 8.09 -2.34 -2.14
CA LYS A 252 8.88 -3.16 -3.09
C LYS A 252 8.33 -4.58 -3.21
N GLN A 253 7.93 -5.21 -2.11
CA GLN A 253 7.33 -6.55 -2.11
C GLN A 253 6.04 -6.57 -2.94
N ASN A 254 5.19 -5.55 -2.80
CA ASN A 254 3.95 -5.45 -3.58
C ASN A 254 4.25 -5.29 -5.09
N LEU A 255 5.19 -4.41 -5.42
CA LEU A 255 5.63 -4.16 -6.80
C LEU A 255 6.28 -5.40 -7.43
N ALA A 256 7.11 -6.14 -6.68
CA ALA A 256 7.76 -7.36 -7.15
C ALA A 256 6.78 -8.49 -7.47
N LYS A 257 5.57 -8.47 -6.90
CA LYS A 257 4.46 -9.35 -7.30
C LYS A 257 3.60 -8.77 -8.43
N GLY A 258 4.05 -7.68 -9.01
CA GLY A 258 3.43 -6.99 -10.12
C GLY A 258 2.13 -6.28 -9.78
N SER A 259 1.99 -5.86 -8.52
CA SER A 259 0.86 -5.05 -8.07
C SER A 259 1.30 -3.61 -7.76
N PRO A 260 0.62 -2.60 -8.32
CA PRO A 260 0.94 -1.20 -8.05
C PRO A 260 0.53 -0.79 -6.62
N VAL A 261 1.09 0.33 -6.15
CA VAL A 261 0.73 0.94 -4.85
C VAL A 261 0.15 2.32 -5.09
N VAL A 262 -1.05 2.58 -4.57
CA VAL A 262 -1.64 3.92 -4.58
C VAL A 262 -1.12 4.67 -3.35
N ILE A 263 -0.59 5.87 -3.56
CA ILE A 263 0.06 6.65 -2.51
C ILE A 263 -0.59 8.01 -2.35
N GLY A 264 -0.50 8.56 -1.15
CA GLY A 264 -0.84 9.94 -0.83
C GLY A 264 0.41 10.69 -0.38
N MET A 265 0.87 11.63 -1.19
CA MET A 265 2.05 12.45 -0.90
C MET A 265 1.66 13.91 -0.70
N MET A 266 2.35 14.58 0.22
CA MET A 266 2.35 16.04 0.30
C MET A 266 3.21 16.58 -0.84
N VAL A 267 2.59 17.25 -1.81
CA VAL A 267 3.28 17.82 -2.98
C VAL A 267 3.03 19.32 -3.12
N GLY A 268 4.05 20.01 -3.61
CA GLY A 268 4.11 21.44 -3.81
C GLY A 268 5.47 21.86 -4.34
N GLY A 269 5.75 23.17 -4.37
CA GLY A 269 7.06 23.71 -4.71
C GLY A 269 7.66 23.10 -5.97
N SER A 270 8.90 22.62 -5.88
CA SER A 270 9.63 22.11 -7.06
C SER A 270 9.01 20.87 -7.69
N PHE A 271 8.19 20.11 -6.97
CA PHE A 271 7.47 18.95 -7.54
C PHE A 271 6.48 19.40 -8.62
N MET A 272 5.85 20.56 -8.42
CA MET A 272 4.92 21.16 -9.37
C MET A 272 5.66 22.02 -10.39
N SER A 273 6.55 22.91 -9.96
CA SER A 273 7.13 23.92 -10.86
C SER A 273 8.30 23.44 -11.72
N ASN A 274 9.08 22.45 -11.26
CA ASN A 274 10.36 22.09 -11.90
C ASN A 274 10.39 20.73 -12.60
N MET A 275 9.27 20.00 -12.62
CA MET A 275 9.23 18.61 -13.11
C MET A 275 8.93 18.47 -14.60
N MET A 276 8.63 19.55 -15.33
CA MET A 276 8.36 19.47 -16.78
C MET A 276 9.54 18.85 -17.53
N GLY A 277 9.29 17.73 -18.22
CA GLY A 277 10.32 16.97 -18.95
C GLY A 277 11.42 16.34 -18.07
N LYS A 278 11.27 16.30 -16.75
CA LYS A 278 12.30 15.77 -15.83
C LYS A 278 12.03 14.33 -15.42
N ASP A 279 13.07 13.51 -15.46
CA ASP A 279 12.98 12.10 -15.09
C ASP A 279 12.97 11.87 -13.57
N VAL A 280 13.73 12.67 -12.81
CA VAL A 280 13.89 12.54 -11.36
C VAL A 280 13.45 13.83 -10.68
N TRP A 281 12.68 13.72 -9.60
CA TRP A 281 12.45 14.84 -8.71
C TRP A 281 13.57 14.99 -7.68
N ILE A 282 14.18 16.17 -7.65
CA ILE A 282 15.19 16.56 -6.67
C ILE A 282 14.60 17.67 -5.81
N PRO A 283 14.12 17.38 -4.59
CA PRO A 283 13.54 18.40 -3.73
C PRO A 283 14.58 19.47 -3.38
N THR A 284 14.14 20.73 -3.38
CA THR A 284 14.91 21.85 -2.84
C THR A 284 14.86 21.85 -1.32
N ARG A 285 15.77 22.60 -0.69
CA ARG A 285 15.78 22.75 0.77
C ARG A 285 14.45 23.30 1.31
N SER A 286 13.77 24.19 0.57
CA SER A 286 12.47 24.74 0.97
C SER A 286 11.34 23.73 0.89
N ASP A 287 11.41 22.75 -0.01
CA ASP A 287 10.36 21.73 -0.15
C ASP A 287 10.21 20.90 1.13
N TYR A 288 11.30 20.62 1.86
CA TYR A 288 11.23 19.87 3.11
C TYR A 288 10.44 20.57 4.22
N ASN A 289 10.22 21.89 4.12
CA ASN A 289 9.34 22.62 5.04
C ASN A 289 7.85 22.42 4.71
N LYS A 290 7.52 21.87 3.53
CA LYS A 290 6.16 21.57 3.04
C LYS A 290 5.18 22.74 3.12
N SER A 291 5.69 23.98 3.11
CA SER A 291 4.87 25.17 3.19
C SER A 291 4.03 25.32 1.92
N GLY A 292 2.71 25.39 2.04
CA GLY A 292 1.78 25.45 0.91
C GLY A 292 1.59 24.13 0.15
N PHE A 293 2.16 23.02 0.65
CA PHE A 293 1.95 21.71 0.06
C PHE A 293 0.54 21.20 0.37
N GLY A 294 0.04 20.32 -0.48
CA GLY A 294 -1.29 19.72 -0.36
C GLY A 294 -1.23 18.25 -0.72
N GLY A 295 -2.21 17.49 -0.25
CA GLY A 295 -2.27 16.05 -0.52
C GLY A 295 -2.58 15.76 -1.98
N HIS A 296 -1.79 14.86 -2.56
CA HIS A 296 -1.93 14.44 -3.95
C HIS A 296 -1.76 12.92 -4.04
N ALA A 297 -2.71 12.29 -4.72
CA ALA A 297 -2.71 10.85 -4.91
C ALA A 297 -2.03 10.50 -6.23
N MET A 298 -1.11 9.54 -6.18
CA MET A 298 -0.37 9.03 -7.34
C MET A 298 -0.21 7.52 -7.25
N CYS A 299 0.39 6.90 -8.27
CA CYS A 299 0.58 5.46 -8.30
C CYS A 299 2.06 5.11 -8.41
N VAL A 300 2.62 4.43 -7.41
CA VAL A 300 3.94 3.81 -7.53
C VAL A 300 3.81 2.58 -8.41
N ILE A 301 4.60 2.57 -9.48
CA ILE A 301 4.56 1.54 -10.52
C ILE A 301 5.89 0.79 -10.64
N GLY A 302 6.90 1.13 -9.85
CA GLY A 302 8.19 0.47 -9.92
C GLY A 302 9.19 0.99 -8.91
N TYR A 303 10.36 0.37 -8.88
CA TYR A 303 11.51 0.78 -8.10
C TYR A 303 12.81 0.35 -8.80
N ASP A 304 13.89 1.07 -8.52
CA ASP A 304 15.24 0.76 -9.00
C ASP A 304 16.24 1.15 -7.91
N ASP A 305 16.91 0.15 -7.35
CA ASP A 305 17.84 0.30 -6.22
C ASP A 305 19.13 1.06 -6.60
N PHE A 306 19.38 1.24 -7.89
CA PHE A 306 20.54 1.95 -8.40
C PHE A 306 20.20 3.35 -8.93
N LYS A 307 18.92 3.63 -9.20
CA LYS A 307 18.48 4.94 -9.68
C LYS A 307 18.60 5.96 -8.56
N GLU A 308 19.58 6.86 -8.66
CA GLU A 308 19.83 7.93 -7.67
C GLU A 308 20.07 7.41 -6.24
N GLY A 309 20.73 6.25 -6.12
CA GLY A 309 20.94 5.59 -4.83
C GLY A 309 19.70 4.89 -4.28
N GLY A 310 18.69 4.67 -5.13
CA GLY A 310 17.45 3.97 -4.82
C GLY A 310 16.23 4.87 -4.95
N SER A 311 15.36 4.57 -5.90
CA SER A 311 14.17 5.39 -6.19
C SER A 311 12.93 4.58 -6.52
N PHE A 312 11.77 5.13 -6.19
CA PHE A 312 10.46 4.68 -6.66
C PHE A 312 10.09 5.36 -7.97
N GLN A 313 9.49 4.61 -8.89
CA GLN A 313 8.90 5.14 -10.12
C GLN A 313 7.42 5.42 -9.90
N ILE A 314 6.99 6.65 -10.14
CA ILE A 314 5.65 7.14 -9.84
C ILE A 314 4.96 7.63 -11.10
N MET A 315 3.79 7.07 -11.40
CA MET A 315 2.89 7.55 -12.45
C MET A 315 1.97 8.64 -11.88
N ASN A 316 1.91 9.77 -12.58
CA ASN A 316 1.09 10.93 -12.22
C ASN A 316 -0.09 11.13 -13.20
N SER A 317 -0.98 12.06 -12.88
CA SER A 317 -2.20 12.41 -13.62
C SER A 317 -2.21 13.86 -14.11
N TRP A 318 -1.04 14.39 -14.47
CA TRP A 318 -0.86 15.77 -14.97
C TRP A 318 -0.41 15.83 -16.44
N GLY A 319 -0.68 14.77 -17.21
CA GLY A 319 -0.31 14.68 -18.63
C GLY A 319 1.13 14.23 -18.87
N GLU A 320 1.49 14.07 -20.15
CA GLU A 320 2.78 13.51 -20.55
C GLU A 320 3.93 14.53 -20.48
N ASP A 321 3.63 15.83 -20.53
CA ASP A 321 4.65 16.88 -20.48
C ASP A 321 5.25 17.05 -19.07
N TRP A 322 4.48 16.68 -18.04
CA TRP A 322 4.98 16.63 -16.67
C TRP A 322 5.83 15.38 -16.46
N GLY A 323 6.95 15.52 -15.75
CA GLY A 323 7.90 14.45 -15.54
C GLY A 323 8.54 13.99 -16.86
N ASN A 324 8.94 12.73 -16.91
CA ASN A 324 9.33 12.03 -18.13
C ASN A 324 8.13 11.23 -18.65
N LYS A 325 7.37 11.83 -19.58
CA LYS A 325 6.16 11.22 -20.17
C LYS A 325 5.10 10.88 -19.11
N GLY A 326 4.88 11.78 -18.14
CA GLY A 326 3.89 11.63 -17.06
C GLY A 326 4.34 10.76 -15.87
N VAL A 327 5.63 10.41 -15.83
CA VAL A 327 6.23 9.55 -14.79
C VAL A 327 7.46 10.25 -14.23
N CYS A 328 7.75 10.06 -12.94
CA CYS A 328 9.02 10.49 -12.35
C CYS A 328 9.62 9.43 -11.43
N TRP A 329 10.88 9.63 -11.08
CA TRP A 329 11.57 8.92 -10.03
C TRP A 329 11.70 9.79 -8.78
N VAL A 330 11.39 9.21 -7.62
CA VAL A 330 11.55 9.83 -6.31
C VAL A 330 12.45 8.95 -5.46
N ARG A 331 13.55 9.50 -4.94
CA ARG A 331 14.46 8.74 -4.08
C ARG A 331 13.75 8.20 -2.86
N TYR A 332 14.16 7.03 -2.40
CA TYR A 332 13.66 6.41 -1.18
C TYR A 332 13.75 7.33 0.05
N SER A 333 14.81 8.13 0.16
CA SER A 333 14.98 9.11 1.22
C SER A 333 13.93 10.21 1.18
N ASP A 334 13.60 10.69 -0.02
CA ASP A 334 12.64 11.79 -0.20
C ASP A 334 11.22 11.27 -0.07
N PHE A 335 10.94 10.10 -0.65
CA PHE A 335 9.64 9.45 -0.54
C PHE A 335 9.18 9.35 0.92
N LYS A 336 10.04 8.90 1.83
CA LYS A 336 9.75 8.89 3.28
C LYS A 336 9.29 10.25 3.81
N GLU A 337 9.97 11.32 3.42
CA GLU A 337 9.71 12.64 3.98
C GLU A 337 8.37 13.20 3.48
N PHE A 338 7.95 12.86 2.26
CA PHE A 338 6.77 13.45 1.61
C PHE A 338 5.55 12.53 1.56
N ASN A 339 5.72 11.21 1.66
CA ASN A 339 4.63 10.24 1.65
C ASN A 339 3.92 10.19 3.01
N VAL A 340 2.60 10.01 2.97
CA VAL A 340 1.74 9.93 4.16
C VAL A 340 0.97 8.61 4.17
N GLU A 341 0.41 8.22 3.02
CA GLU A 341 -0.43 7.04 2.88
C GLU A 341 0.09 6.13 1.76
N SER A 342 0.05 4.82 1.98
CA SER A 342 0.42 3.82 0.98
C SER A 342 -0.56 2.65 1.02
N TYR A 343 -1.26 2.43 -0.09
CA TYR A 343 -2.23 1.36 -0.28
C TYR A 343 -1.74 0.36 -1.33
N GLY A 344 -1.37 -0.83 -0.87
CA GLY A 344 -1.06 -1.95 -1.75
C GLY A 344 -2.33 -2.62 -2.24
N LEU A 345 -2.50 -2.75 -3.55
CA LEU A 345 -3.56 -3.60 -4.09
C LEU A 345 -3.11 -5.06 -4.10
N TYR A 346 -4.05 -5.99 -3.99
CA TYR A 346 -3.70 -7.39 -4.18
C TYR A 346 -3.41 -7.71 -5.65
N PRO A 347 -2.41 -8.55 -5.94
CA PRO A 347 -2.21 -9.09 -7.28
C PRO A 347 -3.47 -9.79 -7.80
N MET A 348 -3.81 -9.56 -9.07
CA MET A 348 -4.99 -10.16 -9.72
C MET A 348 -4.64 -11.23 -10.77
N GLY A 349 -3.38 -11.67 -10.79
CA GLY A 349 -2.84 -12.62 -11.76
C GLY A 349 -1.97 -11.95 -12.83
N ASP A 350 -1.38 -12.79 -13.67
CA ASP A 350 -0.52 -12.41 -14.78
C ASP A 350 -0.82 -13.36 -15.96
N ALA A 351 -1.12 -12.80 -17.13
CA ALA A 351 -1.46 -13.58 -18.31
C ALA A 351 -0.31 -14.51 -18.78
N ASN A 352 0.92 -14.19 -18.40
CA ASN A 352 2.10 -14.98 -18.73
C ASN A 352 2.52 -15.94 -17.60
N ALA A 353 1.88 -15.87 -16.42
CA ALA A 353 2.21 -16.77 -15.33
C ALA A 353 1.66 -18.17 -15.59
N LYS A 354 2.46 -19.18 -15.22
CA LYS A 354 1.99 -20.56 -15.19
C LYS A 354 0.92 -20.71 -14.12
N VAL A 355 -0.15 -21.45 -14.43
CA VAL A 355 -1.18 -21.78 -13.45
C VAL A 355 -0.59 -22.75 -12.42
N GLU A 356 -0.50 -22.31 -11.17
CA GLU A 356 -0.08 -23.16 -10.06
C GLU A 356 -1.18 -24.18 -9.74
N THR A 357 -0.87 -25.45 -9.98
CA THR A 357 -1.79 -26.58 -9.71
C THR A 357 -1.53 -27.23 -8.34
N ARG A 358 -0.42 -26.85 -7.70
CA ARG A 358 0.02 -27.38 -6.41
C ARG A 358 0.14 -26.25 -5.41
N PHE A 359 -0.48 -26.44 -4.25
CA PHE A 359 -0.24 -25.57 -3.11
C PHE A 359 1.02 -26.07 -2.40
N LYS A 360 2.10 -25.31 -2.53
CA LYS A 360 3.39 -25.59 -1.90
C LYS A 360 3.70 -24.50 -0.89
N GLY A 361 4.32 -24.89 0.21
CA GLY A 361 4.74 -23.94 1.21
C GLY A 361 5.63 -24.57 2.25
N SER A 362 5.93 -23.78 3.27
CA SER A 362 6.63 -24.25 4.45
C SER A 362 6.05 -23.63 5.70
N PHE A 363 6.24 -24.28 6.84
CA PHE A 363 5.94 -23.71 8.14
C PHE A 363 7.03 -24.05 9.15
N GLY A 364 7.16 -23.24 10.19
CA GLY A 364 8.10 -23.50 11.28
C GLY A 364 7.93 -22.49 12.39
N LEU A 365 8.87 -22.51 13.34
CA LEU A 365 8.96 -21.51 14.40
C LEU A 365 10.32 -20.83 14.31
N GLU A 366 10.38 -19.51 14.35
CA GLU A 366 11.64 -18.75 14.39
C GLU A 366 11.81 -18.10 15.77
N LEU A 367 12.93 -18.35 16.43
CA LEU A 367 13.31 -17.63 17.64
C LEU A 367 13.68 -16.18 17.30
N ASN A 368 13.10 -15.24 18.03
CA ASN A 368 13.48 -13.83 17.93
C ASN A 368 14.96 -13.64 18.24
N LYS A 369 15.45 -14.33 19.27
CA LYS A 369 16.86 -14.32 19.63
C LYS A 369 17.66 -15.11 18.60
N GLY A 370 18.53 -14.41 17.88
CA GLY A 370 19.41 -15.01 16.88
C GLY A 370 18.75 -15.31 15.53
N LYS A 371 17.42 -15.12 15.39
CA LYS A 371 16.66 -15.30 14.14
C LYS A 371 16.93 -16.67 13.50
N LYS A 372 16.80 -17.73 14.31
CA LYS A 372 17.01 -19.12 13.89
C LYS A 372 15.73 -19.92 14.03
N ASN A 373 15.47 -20.76 13.04
CA ASN A 373 14.37 -21.70 13.10
C ASN A 373 14.59 -22.79 14.16
N ILE A 374 13.51 -23.17 14.83
CA ILE A 374 13.43 -24.28 15.77
C ILE A 374 13.08 -25.52 14.98
N ALA A 375 13.97 -26.51 14.97
CA ALA A 375 13.74 -27.76 14.26
C ALA A 375 12.51 -28.50 14.82
N LEU A 376 11.73 -29.09 13.92
CA LEU A 376 10.51 -29.83 14.24
C LEU A 376 10.68 -31.31 13.92
N ASN A 377 10.19 -32.18 14.81
CA ASN A 377 10.02 -33.60 14.57
C ASN A 377 8.62 -33.85 14.02
N TYR A 378 8.52 -34.68 12.99
CA TYR A 378 7.24 -35.25 12.55
C TYR A 378 6.83 -36.33 13.55
N MET A 379 5.60 -36.26 14.05
CA MET A 379 5.07 -37.23 14.99
C MET A 379 4.09 -38.17 14.29
N ASP A 380 3.00 -37.62 13.78
CA ASP A 380 1.96 -38.36 13.06
C ASP A 380 1.05 -37.40 12.30
N ASP A 381 0.45 -37.82 11.18
CA ASP A 381 -0.48 -37.06 10.33
C ASP A 381 -0.13 -35.57 10.16
N PHE A 382 -0.77 -34.72 10.97
CA PHE A 382 -0.67 -33.26 10.94
C PHE A 382 0.06 -32.69 12.17
N TYR A 383 0.64 -33.55 13.02
CA TYR A 383 1.24 -33.19 14.31
C TYR A 383 2.77 -33.22 14.28
N PHE A 384 3.35 -32.14 14.79
CA PHE A 384 4.78 -31.88 14.84
C PHE A 384 5.19 -31.39 16.22
N GLU A 385 6.44 -31.60 16.61
CA GLU A 385 6.96 -31.14 17.90
C GLU A 385 8.31 -30.45 17.80
N THR A 386 8.55 -29.44 18.64
CA THR A 386 9.87 -28.81 18.72
C THR A 386 10.92 -29.79 19.23
N GLN A 387 12.03 -29.94 18.50
CA GLN A 387 13.14 -30.80 18.93
C GLN A 387 13.77 -30.33 20.24
N LYS A 388 13.76 -29.01 20.47
CA LYS A 388 14.29 -28.38 21.67
C LYS A 388 13.13 -27.94 22.56
N ARG A 389 13.41 -28.03 23.87
CA ARG A 389 12.58 -27.41 24.90
C ARG A 389 12.78 -25.90 24.89
N LEU A 390 11.70 -25.17 25.07
CA LEU A 390 11.63 -23.71 25.11
C LEU A 390 11.25 -23.27 26.52
N SER A 391 11.95 -22.27 27.01
CA SER A 391 11.69 -21.68 28.32
C SER A 391 10.71 -20.51 28.21
N THR A 392 10.16 -20.08 29.34
CA THR A 392 9.37 -18.84 29.44
C THR A 392 10.14 -17.59 29.01
N SER A 393 11.45 -17.64 28.83
CA SER A 393 12.23 -16.50 28.30
C SER A 393 12.32 -16.48 26.78
N ASP A 394 11.97 -17.60 26.12
CA ASP A 394 12.08 -17.73 24.67
C ASP A 394 10.86 -17.11 23.98
N LYS A 395 11.14 -16.12 23.12
CA LYS A 395 10.15 -15.49 22.24
C LYS A 395 10.35 -16.00 20.82
N PHE A 396 9.26 -16.38 20.17
CA PHE A 396 9.28 -16.90 18.81
C PHE A 396 8.11 -16.39 17.98
N LYS A 397 8.23 -16.57 16.66
CA LYS A 397 7.19 -16.29 15.66
C LYS A 397 6.89 -17.57 14.87
N VAL A 398 5.64 -17.73 14.44
CA VAL A 398 5.25 -18.76 13.47
C VAL A 398 5.71 -18.30 12.09
N GLU A 399 6.58 -19.07 11.48
CA GLU A 399 7.02 -18.86 10.10
C GLU A 399 6.09 -19.60 9.15
N PHE A 400 5.68 -18.94 8.08
CA PHE A 400 4.87 -19.56 7.04
C PHE A 400 5.22 -19.01 5.66
N THR A 401 5.40 -19.90 4.69
CA THR A 401 5.68 -19.60 3.28
C THR A 401 4.57 -20.13 2.39
N ASN A 402 4.07 -19.31 1.47
CA ASN A 402 3.07 -19.71 0.49
C ASN A 402 3.49 -19.42 -0.96
N ASN A 403 3.25 -20.35 -1.88
CA ASN A 403 3.45 -20.15 -3.32
C ASN A 403 2.19 -19.67 -4.07
N ILE A 404 1.02 -19.74 -3.43
CA ILE A 404 -0.27 -19.25 -3.95
C ILE A 404 -0.96 -18.41 -2.89
N GLU A 405 -1.83 -17.49 -3.30
CA GLU A 405 -2.66 -16.71 -2.38
C GLU A 405 -3.47 -17.64 -1.45
N CYS A 406 -3.48 -17.31 -0.16
CA CYS A 406 -4.17 -18.09 0.86
C CYS A 406 -4.54 -17.20 2.05
N TYR A 407 -5.20 -17.77 3.05
CA TYR A 407 -5.53 -17.15 4.33
C TYR A 407 -5.01 -18.02 5.45
N THR A 408 -4.31 -17.44 6.42
CA THR A 408 -3.68 -18.17 7.53
C THR A 408 -4.38 -17.81 8.83
N TYR A 409 -4.68 -18.82 9.63
CA TYR A 409 -5.32 -18.71 10.94
C TYR A 409 -4.51 -19.52 11.94
N ILE A 410 -4.33 -19.00 13.16
CA ILE A 410 -3.60 -19.70 14.21
C ILE A 410 -4.50 -19.78 15.43
N PHE A 411 -4.63 -20.98 15.99
CA PHE A 411 -5.39 -21.27 17.20
C PHE A 411 -4.45 -21.87 18.25
N GLY A 412 -4.62 -21.49 19.51
CA GLY A 412 -3.91 -22.09 20.65
C GLY A 412 -4.81 -23.04 21.43
N GLU A 413 -4.18 -23.89 22.25
CA GLU A 413 -4.83 -24.72 23.27
C GLU A 413 -4.63 -24.08 24.66
N GLU A 414 -5.70 -23.92 25.45
CA GLU A 414 -5.65 -23.52 26.86
C GLU A 414 -5.39 -24.71 27.80
N THR A 415 -5.04 -24.41 29.06
CA THR A 415 -4.73 -25.46 30.05
C THR A 415 -5.91 -26.38 30.38
N ASP A 416 -7.14 -25.97 30.08
CA ASP A 416 -8.35 -26.79 30.20
C ASP A 416 -8.69 -27.57 28.91
N GLY A 417 -7.81 -27.50 27.89
CA GLY A 417 -7.98 -28.13 26.59
C GLY A 417 -8.97 -27.41 25.67
N SER A 418 -9.43 -26.20 26.02
CA SER A 418 -10.21 -25.33 25.14
C SER A 418 -9.32 -24.63 24.12
N SER A 419 -9.89 -24.15 23.01
CA SER A 419 -9.20 -23.45 21.94
C SER A 419 -9.49 -21.95 21.94
N TYR A 420 -8.48 -21.16 21.59
CA TYR A 420 -8.59 -19.72 21.41
C TYR A 420 -7.88 -19.27 20.12
N VAL A 421 -8.23 -18.08 19.64
CA VAL A 421 -7.64 -17.50 18.43
C VAL A 421 -6.34 -16.78 18.79
N LEU A 422 -5.24 -17.18 18.16
CA LEU A 422 -3.95 -16.51 18.22
C LEU A 422 -3.74 -15.56 17.02
N PHE A 423 -4.24 -15.93 15.84
CA PHE A 423 -4.20 -15.08 14.65
C PHE A 423 -5.43 -15.32 13.77
N PRO A 424 -6.13 -14.26 13.31
CA PRO A 424 -5.91 -12.85 13.63
C PRO A 424 -6.08 -12.48 15.11
N TYR A 425 -5.21 -11.62 15.66
CA TYR A 425 -5.25 -11.21 17.07
C TYR A 425 -6.05 -9.91 17.31
N THR A 426 -6.36 -9.15 16.24
CA THR A 426 -7.38 -8.09 16.26
C THR A 426 -8.14 -8.07 14.93
N GLU A 427 -9.32 -7.47 14.88
CA GLU A 427 -10.10 -7.30 13.64
C GLU A 427 -9.36 -6.50 12.55
N LYS A 428 -8.33 -5.73 12.92
CA LYS A 428 -7.51 -4.97 11.96
C LYS A 428 -6.46 -5.82 11.25
N HIS A 429 -6.13 -7.01 11.76
CA HIS A 429 -5.12 -7.88 11.17
C HIS A 429 -5.78 -8.85 10.20
N SER A 430 -5.46 -8.70 8.92
CA SER A 430 -6.04 -9.57 7.90
C SER A 430 -5.36 -10.95 7.89
N PRO A 431 -6.11 -12.06 7.84
CA PRO A 431 -5.53 -13.40 7.68
C PRO A 431 -4.96 -13.64 6.28
N TYR A 432 -5.22 -12.74 5.32
CA TYR A 432 -4.89 -12.96 3.93
C TYR A 432 -3.39 -12.80 3.62
N CYS A 433 -2.86 -13.79 2.90
CA CYS A 433 -1.48 -13.94 2.47
C CYS A 433 -1.38 -13.85 0.93
N GLY A 434 -1.90 -12.79 0.32
CA GLY A 434 -1.99 -12.68 -1.16
C GLY A 434 -0.69 -12.53 -1.91
N ILE A 435 0.29 -11.85 -1.31
CA ILE A 435 1.65 -11.76 -1.86
C ILE A 435 2.37 -13.05 -1.48
N THR A 436 2.74 -13.90 -2.44
CA THR A 436 3.40 -15.19 -2.15
C THR A 436 4.81 -14.97 -1.56
N GLY A 437 5.17 -15.68 -0.49
CA GLY A 437 6.47 -15.59 0.15
C GLY A 437 6.43 -16.01 1.60
N THR A 438 7.53 -15.80 2.33
CA THR A 438 7.64 -16.13 3.75
C THR A 438 7.19 -14.96 4.62
N ARG A 439 6.42 -15.27 5.67
CA ARG A 439 5.95 -14.34 6.71
C ARG A 439 6.31 -14.87 8.09
N LEU A 440 6.37 -13.95 9.05
CA LEU A 440 6.56 -14.26 10.46
C LEU A 440 5.38 -13.67 11.23
N PHE A 441 4.57 -14.54 11.81
CA PHE A 441 3.43 -14.18 12.61
C PHE A 441 3.79 -14.30 14.09
N PRO A 442 3.33 -13.39 14.96
CA PRO A 442 2.63 -12.14 14.65
C PRO A 442 3.62 -10.99 14.37
N ARG A 443 3.18 -9.87 13.77
CA ARG A 443 4.10 -8.80 13.37
C ARG A 443 4.79 -8.10 14.53
N ASP A 444 3.98 -7.49 15.39
CA ASP A 444 4.33 -6.52 16.43
C ASP A 444 4.36 -7.18 17.83
N HIS A 445 4.09 -8.48 17.86
CA HIS A 445 4.11 -9.30 19.05
C HIS A 445 4.91 -10.58 18.79
N SER A 446 5.25 -11.26 19.87
CA SER A 446 5.85 -12.58 19.88
C SER A 446 4.97 -13.57 20.61
N MET A 447 5.07 -14.82 20.20
CA MET A 447 4.58 -15.95 20.97
C MET A 447 5.63 -16.33 22.02
N GLN A 448 5.18 -16.64 23.22
CA GLN A 448 6.02 -17.04 24.34
C GLN A 448 5.35 -18.22 25.07
N PRO A 449 6.08 -19.33 25.32
CA PRO A 449 5.54 -20.45 26.08
C PRO A 449 5.51 -20.10 27.57
N ASP A 450 4.75 -20.89 28.32
CA ASP A 450 4.52 -20.64 29.74
C ASP A 450 5.34 -21.54 30.69
N ASP A 451 5.03 -21.50 31.99
CA ASP A 451 5.62 -22.37 33.01
C ASP A 451 4.71 -23.52 33.45
N LYS A 452 3.55 -23.73 32.82
CA LYS A 452 2.54 -24.72 33.24
C LYS A 452 2.50 -25.94 32.32
N GLY A 453 2.73 -27.12 32.88
CA GLY A 453 2.74 -28.36 32.10
C GLY A 453 4.01 -28.49 31.25
N SER A 454 4.12 -29.57 30.47
CA SER A 454 5.33 -29.89 29.71
C SER A 454 5.28 -29.46 28.24
N LYS A 455 4.10 -29.04 27.75
CA LYS A 455 3.87 -28.77 26.33
C LYS A 455 2.76 -27.75 26.13
N ASP A 456 2.97 -26.82 25.20
CA ASP A 456 1.94 -25.95 24.64
C ASP A 456 1.64 -26.37 23.20
N LYS A 457 0.44 -26.09 22.68
CA LYS A 457 0.08 -26.45 21.31
C LYS A 457 -0.52 -25.29 20.55
N ILE A 458 -0.17 -25.21 19.26
CA ILE A 458 -0.80 -24.31 18.29
C ILE A 458 -1.24 -25.09 17.06
N ALA A 459 -2.43 -24.79 16.57
CA ALA A 459 -2.92 -25.26 15.28
C ALA A 459 -2.83 -24.11 14.28
N VAL A 460 -2.27 -24.37 13.10
CA VAL A 460 -2.26 -23.44 11.98
C VAL A 460 -3.17 -24.01 10.91
N TYR A 461 -4.18 -23.23 10.53
CA TYR A 461 -5.12 -23.58 9.48
C TYR A 461 -4.99 -22.59 8.33
N ILE A 462 -4.72 -23.12 7.14
CA ILE A 462 -4.52 -22.35 5.93
C ILE A 462 -5.63 -22.67 4.95
N THR A 463 -6.30 -21.65 4.42
CA THR A 463 -7.44 -21.82 3.51
C THR A 463 -7.24 -21.01 2.23
N LYS A 464 -8.00 -21.37 1.19
CA LYS A 464 -7.97 -20.66 -0.11
C LYS A 464 -9.04 -19.58 -0.21
N LYS A 465 -9.98 -19.57 0.73
CA LYS A 465 -11.09 -18.63 0.83
C LYS A 465 -11.16 -18.14 2.27
N PRO A 466 -11.58 -16.88 2.51
CA PRO A 466 -11.72 -16.39 3.86
C PRO A 466 -12.75 -17.23 4.63
N ILE A 467 -12.47 -17.48 5.91
CA ILE A 467 -13.38 -18.16 6.84
C ILE A 467 -13.67 -17.26 8.03
N ASP A 468 -14.80 -17.52 8.69
CA ASP A 468 -15.08 -16.96 10.02
C ASP A 468 -14.32 -17.79 11.07
N TYR A 469 -13.18 -17.25 11.51
CA TYR A 469 -12.31 -17.90 12.48
C TYR A 469 -12.95 -18.02 13.87
N THR A 470 -13.95 -17.20 14.20
CA THR A 470 -14.67 -17.30 15.47
C THR A 470 -15.60 -18.51 15.47
N VAL A 471 -16.24 -18.80 14.32
CA VAL A 471 -17.05 -20.00 14.11
C VAL A 471 -16.18 -21.24 14.14
N VAL A 472 -15.02 -21.22 13.48
CA VAL A 472 -14.07 -22.34 13.52
C VAL A 472 -13.55 -22.60 14.95
N ASN A 473 -13.19 -21.56 15.70
CA ASN A 473 -12.77 -21.72 17.09
C ASN A 473 -13.87 -22.36 17.95
N LYS A 474 -15.14 -21.98 17.76
CA LYS A 474 -16.28 -22.60 18.44
C LYS A 474 -16.46 -24.07 18.04
N LYS A 475 -16.26 -24.42 16.76
CA LYS A 475 -16.28 -25.80 16.29
C LYS A 475 -15.19 -26.64 16.97
N ILE A 476 -13.95 -26.15 17.03
CA ILE A 476 -12.83 -26.83 17.71
C ILE A 476 -13.18 -27.09 19.18
N ASN A 477 -13.71 -26.08 19.88
CA ASN A 477 -14.13 -26.23 21.27
C ASN A 477 -15.26 -27.23 21.50
N SER A 478 -16.14 -27.42 20.51
CA SER A 478 -17.29 -28.33 20.59
C SER A 478 -17.01 -29.72 20.03
N ALA A 479 -15.86 -29.91 19.37
CA ALA A 479 -15.50 -31.17 18.73
C ALA A 479 -15.18 -32.24 19.77
N LYS A 480 -15.51 -33.48 19.45
CA LYS A 480 -15.09 -34.65 20.24
C LYS A 480 -13.60 -34.89 20.00
N GLY A 481 -12.88 -35.29 21.03
CA GLY A 481 -11.46 -35.61 20.96
C GLY A 481 -10.84 -35.62 22.36
N SER A 482 -9.97 -36.58 22.60
CA SER A 482 -9.18 -36.71 23.83
C SER A 482 -7.96 -35.76 23.83
N THR A 483 -7.53 -35.35 22.63
CA THR A 483 -6.40 -34.44 22.41
C THR A 483 -6.82 -33.21 21.61
N PHE A 484 -6.02 -32.14 21.66
CA PHE A 484 -6.24 -30.93 20.85
C PHE A 484 -6.18 -31.22 19.35
N GLU A 485 -5.24 -32.08 18.93
CA GLU A 485 -5.06 -32.52 17.56
C GLU A 485 -6.34 -33.19 17.03
N GLU A 486 -6.91 -34.12 17.80
CA GLU A 486 -8.18 -34.77 17.47
C GLU A 486 -9.34 -33.78 17.39
N LYS A 487 -9.43 -32.82 18.32
CA LYS A 487 -10.48 -31.78 18.28
C LYS A 487 -10.36 -30.93 17.03
N VAL A 488 -9.14 -30.54 16.65
CA VAL A 488 -8.87 -29.73 15.45
C VAL A 488 -9.22 -30.50 14.18
N THR A 489 -8.74 -31.73 14.02
CA THR A 489 -9.02 -32.54 12.82
C THR A 489 -10.52 -32.88 12.72
N ASN A 490 -11.19 -33.20 13.82
CA ASN A 490 -12.63 -33.47 13.83
C ASN A 490 -13.47 -32.22 13.52
N ALA A 491 -13.07 -31.05 14.04
CA ALA A 491 -13.77 -29.80 13.75
C ALA A 491 -13.67 -29.36 12.28
N LEU A 492 -12.57 -29.72 11.61
CA LEU A 492 -12.25 -29.35 10.24
C LEU A 492 -12.47 -30.51 9.24
N ALA A 493 -13.08 -31.61 9.68
CA ALA A 493 -13.28 -32.80 8.86
C ALA A 493 -13.97 -32.44 7.52
N GLY A 494 -13.34 -32.83 6.40
CA GLY A 494 -13.81 -32.50 5.05
C GLY A 494 -13.45 -31.09 4.55
N GLU A 495 -12.98 -30.19 5.42
CA GLU A 495 -12.57 -28.82 5.06
C GLU A 495 -11.09 -28.71 4.69
N TYR A 496 -10.24 -29.64 5.14
CA TYR A 496 -8.81 -29.70 4.79
C TYR A 496 -8.47 -30.83 3.80
N GLU A 497 -7.32 -30.70 3.13
CA GLU A 497 -6.76 -31.72 2.25
C GLU A 497 -6.11 -32.81 3.09
N GLU A 498 -6.58 -34.04 2.95
CA GLU A 498 -6.05 -35.19 3.69
C GLU A 498 -4.73 -35.67 3.07
N ASN A 499 -4.55 -35.48 1.76
CA ASN A 499 -3.35 -35.91 1.04
C ASN A 499 -2.30 -34.80 0.96
N VAL A 500 -1.80 -34.35 2.11
CA VAL A 500 -0.68 -33.39 2.20
C VAL A 500 0.63 -34.17 2.31
N ARG A 501 1.59 -33.86 1.43
CA ARG A 501 2.94 -34.42 1.53
C ARG A 501 3.81 -33.48 2.35
N PHE A 502 4.31 -33.97 3.46
CA PHE A 502 5.28 -33.25 4.29
C PHE A 502 6.71 -33.72 4.01
N SER A 503 7.66 -32.78 4.07
CA SER A 503 9.09 -33.12 4.01
C SER A 503 9.91 -32.18 4.89
N ALA A 504 11.01 -32.69 5.43
CA ALA A 504 11.91 -31.89 6.24
C ALA A 504 12.59 -30.81 5.39
N GLY A 505 12.62 -29.59 5.91
CA GLY A 505 13.41 -28.47 5.39
C GLY A 505 14.49 -28.05 6.40
N SER A 506 15.25 -27.00 6.07
CA SER A 506 16.29 -26.44 6.94
C SER A 506 15.64 -25.67 8.12
N GLY A 507 15.23 -26.40 9.17
CA GLY A 507 14.55 -25.84 10.34
C GLY A 507 13.06 -25.54 10.15
N VAL A 508 12.50 -25.85 8.98
CA VAL A 508 11.08 -25.72 8.65
C VAL A 508 10.55 -27.05 8.13
N VAL A 509 9.23 -27.20 8.08
CA VAL A 509 8.54 -28.32 7.43
C VAL A 509 7.96 -27.81 6.11
N ASN A 510 8.31 -28.46 5.01
CA ASN A 510 7.70 -28.16 3.71
C ASN A 510 6.41 -28.98 3.56
N PHE A 511 5.43 -28.43 2.86
CA PHE A 511 4.21 -29.14 2.48
C PHE A 511 3.89 -28.97 1.00
N GLU A 512 3.24 -29.99 0.43
CA GLU A 512 2.64 -29.95 -0.89
C GLU A 512 1.24 -30.58 -0.88
N ALA A 513 0.26 -29.84 -1.39
CA ALA A 513 -1.15 -30.22 -1.47
C ALA A 513 -1.75 -29.87 -2.84
N ASN A 514 -2.95 -30.37 -3.14
CA ASN A 514 -3.66 -30.02 -4.37
C ASN A 514 -4.23 -28.59 -4.28
N ALA A 515 -3.95 -27.73 -5.27
CA ALA A 515 -4.45 -26.35 -5.27
C ALA A 515 -5.94 -26.24 -5.64
N GLN A 516 -6.53 -27.20 -6.35
CA GLN A 516 -7.84 -27.02 -6.99
C GLN A 516 -9.07 -27.30 -6.10
N LYS A 517 -8.93 -28.08 -5.03
CA LYS A 517 -10.11 -28.62 -4.30
C LYS A 517 -10.83 -27.70 -3.31
N GLY A 518 -10.51 -26.41 -3.21
CA GLY A 518 -11.12 -25.51 -2.21
C GLY A 518 -10.80 -25.84 -0.73
N LYS A 519 -10.33 -27.07 -0.47
CA LYS A 519 -9.80 -27.56 0.81
C LYS A 519 -8.54 -26.82 1.23
N GLY A 520 -8.42 -26.60 2.54
CA GLY A 520 -7.27 -25.99 3.21
C GLY A 520 -6.16 -26.98 3.57
N VAL A 521 -5.15 -26.51 4.29
CA VAL A 521 -4.05 -27.29 4.89
C VAL A 521 -4.03 -26.98 6.38
N VAL A 522 -3.93 -28.00 7.22
CA VAL A 522 -3.87 -27.84 8.69
C VAL A 522 -2.66 -28.57 9.23
N PHE A 523 -2.05 -28.02 10.28
CA PHE A 523 -1.04 -28.70 11.08
C PHE A 523 -1.06 -28.19 12.53
N VAL A 524 -0.64 -29.03 13.46
CA VAL A 524 -0.51 -28.74 14.88
C VAL A 524 0.94 -28.86 15.29
N ILE A 525 1.44 -27.88 16.04
CA ILE A 525 2.81 -27.84 16.55
C ILE A 525 2.76 -27.87 18.07
N GLY A 526 3.33 -28.92 18.66
CA GLY A 526 3.65 -29.04 20.07
C GLY A 526 4.96 -28.33 20.39
N VAL A 527 4.89 -27.33 21.24
CA VAL A 527 6.02 -26.59 21.80
C VAL A 527 6.43 -27.24 23.11
N ASN A 528 7.55 -27.97 23.08
CA ASN A 528 8.11 -28.63 24.25
C ASN A 528 8.72 -27.61 25.22
N LYS A 529 8.56 -27.82 26.53
CA LYS A 529 9.02 -26.92 27.60
C LYS A 529 10.04 -27.54 28.56
#